data_AF-A0A925NLY5-F1
#
_entry.id   AF-A0A925NLY5-F1
#
_cell.length_a   1.000
_cell.length_b   1.000
_cell.length_c   1.000
_cell.angle_alpha   90.00
_cell.angle_beta   90.00
_cell.angle_gamma   90.00
#
_symmetry.space_group_name_H-M   'P 1'
#
loop_
_entity.id
_entity.type
_entity.pdbx_description
1 polymer ?
#
loop_
_entity_poly.entity_id
_entity_poly.type
_entity_poly.pdbx_seq_one_letter_code
_entity_poly.pdbx_strand_id
1 'polypeptide(L)'
;MQKLLVKEQELVEIAQKFLKQASDPFSGVINFLHDRPEGSSMPGLIVNRVLLGAFGDSEKIPGLIRVLASHVHEIARKSDVISIVNEHPAVEKWGHYLIKQKEKIAFEVTREKGKLLLNNIVGLVAVEHGVELPLDKILVSPPNLVVTVRLGLLRPQKVLEI
;
A
#
# COMPACT_ATOMS: atom_id res chain seq x y z
N MET A 1 15.91 -25.45 2.39
CA MET A 1 15.09 -25.00 1.25
C MET A 1 13.62 -25.38 1.38
N GLN A 2 13.28 -26.66 1.58
CA GLN A 2 11.88 -27.14 1.60
C GLN A 2 10.98 -26.43 2.63
N LYS A 3 11.46 -26.17 3.85
CA LYS A 3 10.70 -25.43 4.89
C LYS A 3 10.40 -23.96 4.54
N LEU A 4 11.24 -23.32 3.71
CA LEU A 4 11.04 -21.92 3.32
C LEU A 4 9.94 -21.82 2.27
N LEU A 5 9.97 -22.70 1.27
CA LEU A 5 8.98 -22.79 0.22
C LEU A 5 7.57 -23.09 0.77
N VAL A 6 7.47 -23.98 1.77
CA VAL A 6 6.21 -24.28 2.45
C VAL A 6 5.64 -23.03 3.13
N LYS A 7 6.48 -22.26 3.85
CA LYS A 7 6.04 -21.01 4.48
C LYS A 7 5.63 -19.93 3.47
N GLU A 8 6.34 -19.83 2.35
CA GLU A 8 5.96 -18.91 1.27
C GLU A 8 4.59 -19.30 0.68
N GLN A 9 4.35 -20.60 0.48
CA GLN A 9 3.07 -21.11 -0.02
C GLN A 9 1.93 -20.85 0.97
N GLU A 10 2.15 -21.07 2.27
CA GLU A 10 1.18 -20.72 3.33
C GLU A 10 0.82 -19.23 3.28
N LEU A 11 1.82 -18.35 3.11
CA LEU A 11 1.59 -16.91 2.99
C LEU A 11 0.80 -16.54 1.73
N VAL A 12 1.04 -17.22 0.60
CA VAL A 12 0.26 -17.05 -0.64
C VAL A 12 -1.20 -17.44 -0.39
N GLU A 13 -1.46 -18.57 0.25
CA GLU A 13 -2.82 -19.03 0.55
C GLU A 13 -3.56 -18.07 1.49
N ILE A 14 -2.86 -17.55 2.50
CA ILE A 14 -3.40 -16.52 3.40
C ILE A 14 -3.73 -15.25 2.61
N ALA A 15 -2.80 -14.75 1.79
CA ALA A 15 -3.03 -13.57 0.97
C ALA A 15 -4.22 -13.75 0.01
N GLN A 16 -4.34 -14.90 -0.63
CA GLN A 16 -5.49 -15.23 -1.48
C GLN A 16 -6.80 -15.25 -0.70
N LYS A 17 -6.81 -15.72 0.55
CA LYS A 17 -7.99 -15.68 1.41
C LYS A 17 -8.43 -14.24 1.68
N PHE A 18 -7.49 -13.34 1.99
CA PHE A 18 -7.80 -11.91 2.16
C PHE A 18 -8.34 -11.28 0.87
N LEU A 19 -7.73 -11.58 -0.28
CA LEU A 19 -8.21 -11.08 -1.57
C LEU A 19 -9.64 -11.55 -1.90
N LYS A 20 -9.98 -12.81 -1.59
CA LYS A 20 -11.32 -13.37 -1.82
C LYS A 20 -12.38 -12.79 -0.88
N GLN A 21 -11.99 -12.36 0.32
CA GLN A 21 -12.90 -11.81 1.33
C GLN A 21 -13.10 -10.30 1.18
N ALA A 22 -12.15 -9.61 0.55
CA ALA A 22 -12.22 -8.17 0.36
C ALA A 22 -13.18 -7.78 -0.78
N SER A 23 -13.78 -6.61 -0.65
CA SER A 23 -14.58 -5.98 -1.72
C SER A 23 -13.74 -5.58 -2.93
N ASP A 24 -12.44 -5.38 -2.72
CA ASP A 24 -11.49 -4.94 -3.73
C ASP A 24 -10.07 -5.45 -3.43
N PRO A 25 -9.22 -5.60 -4.46
CA PRO A 25 -7.85 -6.08 -4.30
C PRO A 25 -6.98 -5.25 -3.35
N PHE A 26 -7.17 -3.93 -3.32
CA PHE A 26 -6.34 -3.04 -2.51
C PHE A 26 -6.62 -3.26 -1.02
N SER A 27 -7.89 -3.32 -0.64
CA SER A 27 -8.32 -3.70 0.70
C SER A 27 -7.81 -5.09 1.09
N GLY A 28 -7.83 -6.06 0.16
CA GLY A 28 -7.32 -7.40 0.42
C GLY A 28 -5.83 -7.41 0.79
N VAL A 29 -4.99 -6.68 0.04
CA VAL A 29 -3.55 -6.61 0.34
C VAL A 29 -3.26 -5.84 1.62
N ILE A 30 -3.91 -4.69 1.85
CA ILE A 30 -3.68 -3.94 3.10
C ILE A 30 -4.11 -4.76 4.32
N ASN A 31 -5.26 -5.44 4.26
CA ASN A 31 -5.71 -6.30 5.36
C ASN A 31 -4.73 -7.47 5.57
N PHE A 32 -4.22 -8.09 4.50
CA PHE A 32 -3.19 -9.12 4.59
C PHE A 32 -1.92 -8.62 5.31
N LEU A 33 -1.45 -7.42 4.96
CA LEU A 33 -0.26 -6.82 5.59
C LEU A 33 -0.51 -6.42 7.05
N HIS A 34 -1.71 -5.92 7.36
CA HIS A 34 -2.10 -5.44 8.68
C HIS A 34 -2.42 -6.57 9.68
N ASP A 35 -2.99 -7.70 9.22
CA ASP A 35 -3.34 -8.83 10.09
C ASP A 35 -2.12 -9.63 10.56
N ARG A 36 -0.94 -9.38 9.98
CA ARG A 36 0.31 -10.00 10.42
C ARG A 36 0.61 -9.71 11.89
N PRO A 37 1.36 -10.59 12.59
CA PRO A 37 1.77 -10.35 13.98
C PRO A 37 2.46 -8.99 14.16
N GLU A 38 2.12 -8.28 15.22
CA GLU A 38 2.78 -7.03 15.59
C GLU A 38 4.30 -7.23 15.79
N GLY A 39 5.10 -6.28 15.34
CA GLY A 39 6.56 -6.36 15.40
C GLY A 39 7.17 -7.30 14.36
N SER A 40 6.35 -7.98 13.55
CA SER A 40 6.87 -8.80 12.46
C SER A 40 7.27 -7.95 11.26
N SER A 41 8.35 -8.39 10.60
CA SER A 41 8.84 -7.83 9.35
C SER A 41 8.71 -8.86 8.21
N MET A 42 8.50 -8.37 6.99
CA MET A 42 8.55 -9.13 5.75
C MET A 42 9.61 -8.53 4.85
N PRO A 43 10.62 -9.31 4.40
CA PRO A 43 11.46 -8.92 3.28
C PRO A 43 10.59 -8.66 2.04
N GLY A 44 10.87 -7.59 1.30
CA GLY A 44 10.05 -7.23 0.13
C GLY A 44 10.09 -8.28 -0.99
N LEU A 45 11.16 -9.06 -1.11
CA LEU A 45 11.20 -10.22 -2.00
C LEU A 45 10.09 -11.24 -1.68
N ILE A 46 9.81 -11.47 -0.38
CA ILE A 46 8.72 -12.37 0.04
C ILE A 46 7.38 -11.74 -0.28
N VAL A 47 7.19 -10.44 0.00
CA VAL A 47 5.96 -9.71 -0.36
C VAL A 47 5.67 -9.84 -1.85
N ASN A 48 6.67 -9.57 -2.68
CA ASN A 48 6.53 -9.65 -4.13
C ASN A 48 6.14 -11.06 -4.60
N ARG A 49 6.78 -12.11 -4.07
CA ARG A 49 6.40 -13.51 -4.37
C ARG A 49 4.98 -13.84 -3.94
N VAL A 50 4.58 -13.37 -2.76
CA VAL A 50 3.22 -13.57 -2.24
C VAL A 50 2.21 -12.88 -3.15
N LEU A 51 2.46 -11.64 -3.58
CA LEU A 51 1.59 -10.91 -4.49
C LEU A 51 1.54 -11.59 -5.87
N LEU A 52 2.67 -11.98 -6.43
CA LEU A 52 2.70 -12.72 -7.71
C LEU A 52 1.94 -14.04 -7.61
N GLY A 53 2.11 -14.80 -6.53
CA GLY A 53 1.37 -16.04 -6.29
C GLY A 53 -0.13 -15.82 -6.04
N ALA A 54 -0.51 -14.70 -5.44
CA ALA A 54 -1.90 -14.39 -5.12
C ALA A 54 -2.67 -13.84 -6.33
N PHE A 55 -2.03 -13.03 -7.17
CA PHE A 55 -2.62 -12.43 -8.37
C PHE A 55 -2.36 -13.24 -9.66
N GLY A 56 -1.40 -14.16 -9.62
CA GLY A 56 -0.96 -15.00 -10.73
C GLY A 56 0.07 -14.33 -11.66
N ASP A 57 -0.07 -13.03 -11.94
CA ASP A 57 0.86 -12.25 -12.77
C ASP A 57 1.01 -10.82 -12.23
N SER A 58 2.19 -10.24 -12.44
CA SER A 58 2.53 -8.84 -12.21
C SER A 58 1.59 -7.83 -12.86
N GLU A 59 1.04 -8.14 -14.05
CA GLU A 59 0.11 -7.26 -14.75
C GLU A 59 -1.26 -7.20 -14.08
N LYS A 60 -1.61 -8.24 -13.31
CA LYS A 60 -2.88 -8.34 -12.58
C LYS A 60 -2.81 -7.69 -11.20
N ILE A 61 -1.62 -7.33 -10.74
CA ILE A 61 -1.44 -6.58 -9.50
C ILE A 61 -1.87 -5.13 -9.77
N PRO A 62 -2.86 -4.59 -9.03
CA PRO A 62 -3.28 -3.19 -9.16
C PRO A 62 -2.09 -2.25 -9.06
N GLY A 63 -2.07 -1.20 -9.90
CA GLY A 63 -0.96 -0.25 -9.99
C GLY A 63 -0.48 0.24 -8.64
N LEU A 64 -1.38 0.74 -7.78
CA LEU A 64 -1.04 1.17 -6.42
C LEU A 64 -0.35 0.09 -5.55
N ILE A 65 -0.82 -1.14 -5.63
CA ILE A 65 -0.22 -2.25 -4.86
C ILE A 65 1.19 -2.51 -5.38
N ARG A 66 1.33 -2.52 -6.71
CA ARG A 66 2.63 -2.67 -7.36
C ARG A 66 3.58 -1.54 -6.98
N VAL A 67 3.11 -0.29 -6.94
CA VAL A 67 3.87 0.90 -6.48
C VAL A 67 4.44 0.66 -5.08
N LEU A 68 3.57 0.30 -4.14
CA LEU A 68 3.90 0.14 -2.72
C LEU A 68 4.70 -1.13 -2.43
N ALA A 69 4.72 -2.10 -3.35
CA ALA A 69 5.44 -3.35 -3.22
C ALA A 69 6.71 -3.43 -4.08
N SER A 70 6.88 -2.55 -5.06
CA SER A 70 8.04 -2.54 -5.96
C SER A 70 9.24 -1.88 -5.28
N HIS A 71 10.41 -2.50 -5.40
CA HIS A 71 11.65 -2.05 -4.75
C HIS A 71 11.55 -1.97 -3.23
N VAL A 72 10.66 -2.76 -2.62
CA VAL A 72 10.58 -2.85 -1.17
C VAL A 72 11.74 -3.67 -0.65
N HIS A 73 12.50 -3.10 0.27
CA HIS A 73 13.44 -3.83 1.09
C HIS A 73 12.69 -4.61 2.19
N GLU A 74 11.76 -3.94 2.88
CA GLU A 74 11.08 -4.48 4.05
C GLU A 74 9.69 -3.85 4.27
N ILE A 75 8.72 -4.66 4.70
CA ILE A 75 7.45 -4.19 5.27
C ILE A 75 7.35 -4.65 6.72
N ALA A 76 7.18 -3.71 7.64
CA ALA A 76 7.01 -3.97 9.06
C ALA A 76 5.65 -3.46 9.56
N ARG A 77 5.06 -4.19 10.49
CA ARG A 77 3.85 -3.76 11.19
C ARG A 77 4.16 -3.39 12.64
N LYS A 78 3.71 -2.22 13.09
CA LYS A 78 3.74 -1.80 14.49
C LYS A 78 2.38 -1.25 14.89
N SER A 79 1.66 -1.93 15.77
CA SER A 79 0.25 -1.63 16.09
C SER A 79 -0.59 -1.51 14.81
N ASP A 80 -1.25 -0.38 14.58
CA ASP A 80 -2.05 -0.12 13.37
C ASP A 80 -1.27 0.53 12.22
N VAL A 81 0.04 0.69 12.38
CA VAL A 81 0.90 1.30 11.37
C VAL A 81 1.61 0.24 10.54
N ILE A 82 1.49 0.37 9.22
CA ILE A 82 2.32 -0.33 8.25
C ILE A 82 3.45 0.62 7.86
N SER A 83 4.69 0.14 7.98
CA SER A 83 5.90 0.82 7.53
C SER A 83 6.52 0.05 6.37
N ILE A 84 6.84 0.76 5.30
CA ILE A 84 7.47 0.21 4.10
C ILE A 84 8.81 0.92 3.93
N VAL A 85 9.88 0.13 3.85
CA VAL A 85 11.22 0.60 3.53
C VAL A 85 11.53 0.17 2.11
N ASN A 86 11.73 1.15 1.23
CA ASN A 86 12.12 0.95 -0.15
C ASN A 86 13.65 0.97 -0.29
N GLU A 87 14.17 0.25 -1.28
CA GLU A 87 15.57 0.28 -1.70
C GLU A 87 15.94 1.66 -2.28
N HIS A 88 15.01 2.25 -3.05
CA HIS A 88 15.18 3.54 -3.72
C HIS A 88 13.85 4.33 -3.74
N PRO A 89 13.90 5.67 -3.78
CA PRO A 89 12.72 6.46 -4.08
C PRO A 89 12.19 6.15 -5.48
N ALA A 90 10.87 6.16 -5.65
CA ALA A 90 10.21 5.81 -6.91
C ALA A 90 9.13 6.84 -7.28
N VAL A 91 8.77 6.90 -8.56
CA VAL A 91 7.72 7.79 -9.06
C VAL A 91 6.79 6.98 -9.95
N GLU A 92 5.49 7.08 -9.69
CA GLU A 92 4.47 6.46 -10.55
C GLU A 92 3.40 7.45 -10.99
N LYS A 93 2.89 7.30 -12.20
CA LYS A 93 1.81 8.13 -12.74
C LYS A 93 0.46 7.53 -12.37
N TRP A 94 -0.35 8.29 -11.66
CA TRP A 94 -1.72 7.95 -11.27
C TRP A 94 -2.69 8.95 -11.90
N GLY A 95 -3.25 8.59 -13.06
CA GLY A 95 -4.09 9.49 -13.86
C GLY A 95 -3.31 10.75 -14.27
N HIS A 96 -3.76 11.92 -13.80
CA HIS A 96 -3.11 13.22 -14.06
C HIS A 96 -2.01 13.57 -13.05
N TYR A 97 -1.82 12.77 -12.01
CA TYR A 97 -0.88 13.03 -10.93
C TYR A 97 0.36 12.14 -11.06
N LEU A 98 1.50 12.62 -10.57
CA LEU A 98 2.66 11.77 -10.30
C LEU A 98 2.76 11.56 -8.79
N ILE A 99 2.80 10.32 -8.34
CA ILE A 99 3.04 9.99 -6.93
C ILE A 99 4.50 9.65 -6.74
N LYS A 100 5.18 10.44 -5.92
CA LYS A 100 6.54 10.19 -5.45
C LYS A 100 6.51 9.42 -4.14
N GLN A 101 7.27 8.33 -4.12
CA GLN A 101 7.54 7.50 -2.97
C GLN A 101 8.93 7.82 -2.43
N LYS A 102 9.01 8.13 -1.13
CA LYS A 102 10.29 8.23 -0.42
C LYS A 102 10.79 6.84 -0.03
N GLU A 103 12.04 6.76 0.43
CA GLU A 103 12.65 5.53 0.93
C GLU A 103 11.89 4.92 2.12
N LYS A 104 11.26 5.75 2.94
CA LYS A 104 10.46 5.30 4.08
C LYS A 104 9.04 5.82 3.94
N ILE A 105 8.10 4.90 3.84
CA ILE A 105 6.67 5.16 3.83
C ILE A 105 6.09 4.59 5.11
N ALA A 106 5.14 5.31 5.71
CA ALA A 106 4.34 4.79 6.80
C ALA A 106 2.91 5.29 6.70
N PHE A 107 1.95 4.47 7.10
CA PHE A 107 0.56 4.88 7.20
C PHE A 107 -0.16 4.04 8.24
N GLU A 108 -1.13 4.68 8.89
CA GLU A 108 -2.03 4.06 9.85
C GLU A 108 -3.23 3.47 9.12
N VAL A 109 -3.55 2.22 9.42
CA VAL A 109 -4.68 1.48 8.85
C VAL A 109 -5.88 1.61 9.78
N THR A 110 -6.93 2.26 9.30
CA THR A 110 -8.17 2.49 10.05
C THR A 110 -9.39 2.20 9.18
N ARG A 111 -10.60 2.39 9.72
CA ARG A 111 -11.84 2.30 8.97
C ARG A 111 -12.69 3.56 9.12
N GLU A 112 -13.23 4.04 8.01
CA GLU A 112 -14.20 5.15 7.99
C GLU A 112 -15.49 4.66 7.33
N LYS A 113 -16.61 4.67 8.07
CA LYS A 113 -17.93 4.23 7.58
C LYS A 113 -17.88 2.83 6.92
N GLY A 114 -17.10 1.93 7.51
CA GLY A 114 -16.92 0.55 7.01
C GLY A 114 -15.88 0.38 5.90
N LYS A 115 -15.39 1.46 5.29
CA LYS A 115 -14.36 1.46 4.25
C LYS A 115 -12.96 1.52 4.84
N LEU A 116 -11.99 0.92 4.15
CA LEU A 116 -10.58 0.98 4.53
C LEU A 116 -10.04 2.41 4.34
N LEU A 117 -9.35 2.92 5.35
CA LEU A 117 -8.74 4.25 5.35
C LEU A 117 -7.26 4.14 5.73
N LEU A 118 -6.38 4.64 4.86
CA LEU A 118 -4.98 4.88 5.20
C LEU A 118 -4.86 6.34 5.64
N ASN A 119 -4.42 6.58 6.88
CA ASN A 119 -4.27 7.92 7.45
C ASN A 119 -2.83 8.14 7.93
N ASN A 120 -2.52 9.39 8.32
CA ASN A 120 -1.21 9.78 8.86
C ASN A 120 -0.07 9.35 7.92
N ILE A 121 -0.30 9.51 6.63
CA ILE A 121 0.60 9.03 5.58
C ILE A 121 1.90 9.85 5.61
N VAL A 122 3.01 9.13 5.69
CA VAL A 122 4.37 9.67 5.59
C VAL A 122 5.05 9.02 4.39
N GLY A 123 5.85 9.80 3.66
CA GLY A 123 6.67 9.29 2.57
C GLY A 123 5.98 9.18 1.21
N LEU A 124 4.70 9.55 1.10
CA LEU A 124 3.99 9.66 -0.18
C LEU A 124 3.66 11.12 -0.49
N VAL A 125 3.95 11.54 -1.73
CA VAL A 125 3.77 12.91 -2.20
C VAL A 125 3.15 12.89 -3.60
N ALA A 126 2.05 13.61 -3.80
CA ALA A 126 1.50 13.86 -5.13
C ALA A 126 2.20 15.06 -5.77
N VAL A 127 2.41 15.01 -7.07
CA VAL A 127 2.96 16.12 -7.86
C VAL A 127 1.96 16.51 -8.92
N GLU A 128 1.58 17.78 -8.87
CA GLU A 128 0.66 18.41 -9.80
C GLU A 128 1.29 19.72 -10.29
N HIS A 129 1.46 19.88 -11.61
CA HIS A 129 2.09 21.06 -12.22
C HIS A 129 3.45 21.46 -11.60
N GLY A 130 4.22 20.47 -11.12
CA GLY A 130 5.52 20.70 -10.48
C GLY A 130 5.46 21.01 -8.97
N VAL A 131 4.27 21.09 -8.38
CA VAL A 131 4.08 21.34 -6.94
C VAL A 131 3.99 20.01 -6.19
N GLU A 132 4.77 19.86 -5.12
CA GLU A 132 4.74 18.70 -4.23
C GLU A 132 3.70 18.85 -3.12
N LEU A 133 2.76 17.90 -3.06
CA LEU A 133 1.62 17.88 -2.16
C LEU A 133 1.65 16.59 -1.33
N PRO A 134 2.04 16.64 -0.04
CA PRO A 134 2.03 15.47 0.83
C PRO A 134 0.64 14.85 0.91
N LEU A 135 0.58 13.52 0.78
CA LEU A 135 -0.68 12.79 0.98
C LEU A 135 -1.07 12.84 2.45
N ASP A 136 -2.34 13.13 2.70
CA ASP A 136 -2.93 13.16 4.04
C ASP A 136 -3.58 11.81 4.37
N LYS A 137 -4.47 11.36 3.48
CA LYS A 137 -5.21 10.11 3.61
C LYS A 137 -5.59 9.49 2.26
N ILE A 138 -5.80 8.18 2.25
CA ILE A 138 -6.33 7.41 1.12
C ILE A 138 -7.54 6.62 1.63
N LEU A 139 -8.73 6.98 1.19
CA LEU A 139 -9.96 6.22 1.45
C LEU A 139 -10.24 5.29 0.27
N VAL A 140 -10.37 4.00 0.57
CA VAL A 140 -10.65 2.97 -0.43
C VAL A 140 -12.15 2.94 -0.68
N SER A 141 -12.58 3.46 -1.82
CA SER A 141 -14.00 3.58 -2.17
C SER A 141 -14.24 3.02 -3.57
N PRO A 142 -14.23 1.67 -3.72
CA PRO A 142 -14.30 1.02 -5.02
C PRO A 142 -15.45 1.57 -5.89
N PRO A 143 -15.21 1.78 -7.20
CA PRO A 143 -14.01 1.39 -7.95
C PRO A 143 -12.81 2.33 -7.78
N ASN A 144 -12.96 3.44 -7.06
CA ASN A 144 -11.95 4.50 -6.98
C ASN A 144 -11.20 4.50 -5.65
N LEU A 145 -10.05 5.15 -5.64
CA LEU A 145 -9.36 5.58 -4.44
C LEU A 145 -9.54 7.08 -4.27
N VAL A 146 -10.01 7.47 -3.09
CA VAL A 146 -10.22 8.88 -2.73
C VAL A 146 -9.00 9.34 -1.96
N VAL A 147 -8.06 9.97 -2.66
CA VAL A 147 -6.81 10.46 -2.09
C VAL A 147 -6.95 11.90 -1.68
N THR A 148 -6.56 12.22 -0.46
CA THR A 148 -6.56 13.58 0.05
C THR A 148 -5.13 14.07 0.20
N VAL A 149 -4.83 15.28 -0.25
CA VAL A 149 -3.51 15.92 -0.11
C VAL A 149 -3.59 17.18 0.74
N ARG A 150 -2.47 17.54 1.40
CA ARG A 150 -2.37 18.77 2.22
C ARG A 150 -1.90 19.96 1.37
N LEU A 151 -2.71 21.02 1.29
CA LEU A 151 -2.36 22.28 0.61
C LEU A 151 -1.82 23.33 1.61
N GLY A 152 -0.61 23.13 2.13
CA GLY A 152 0.04 24.14 2.99
C GLY A 152 -0.61 24.38 4.36
N LEU A 153 -0.30 25.53 4.98
CA LEU A 153 -0.52 25.83 6.41
C LEU A 153 -2.00 25.89 6.85
N LEU A 154 -2.93 26.16 5.94
CA LEU A 154 -4.36 26.36 6.27
C LEU A 154 -5.20 25.07 6.24
N ARG A 155 -4.57 23.90 6.03
CA ARG A 155 -5.24 22.61 5.81
C ARG A 155 -6.38 22.61 4.76
N PRO A 156 -6.31 23.32 3.62
CA PRO A 156 -7.20 22.99 2.52
C PRO A 156 -6.86 21.56 2.05
N GLN A 157 -7.88 20.72 1.93
CA GLN A 157 -7.76 19.35 1.45
C GLN A 157 -8.27 19.31 0.01
N LYS A 158 -7.46 18.76 -0.90
CA LYS A 158 -7.93 18.43 -2.27
C LYS A 158 -8.14 16.92 -2.34
N VAL A 159 -9.30 16.53 -2.85
CA VAL A 159 -9.67 15.14 -3.10
C VAL A 159 -9.35 14.78 -4.55
N LEU A 160 -8.64 13.68 -4.74
CA LEU A 160 -8.29 13.08 -6.01
C LEU A 160 -9.02 11.75 -6.12
N GLU A 161 -9.78 11.56 -7.20
CA GLU A 161 -10.31 10.24 -7.56
C GLU A 161 -9.32 9.58 -8.52
N ILE A 162 -8.88 8.38 -8.16
CA ILE A 162 -7.82 7.63 -8.84
C ILE A 162 -8.25 6.19 -9.05
#